data_AF-A0A834EAF3-F1
#
_entry.id   AF-A0A834EAF3-F1
#
_cell.length_a   1.000
_cell.length_b   1.000
_cell.length_c   1.000
_cell.angle_alpha   90.00
_cell.angle_beta   90.00
_cell.angle_gamma   90.00
#
_symmetry.space_group_name_H-M   'P 1'
#
loop_
_entity.id
_entity.type
_entity.pdbx_description
1 polymer ?
#
loop_
_entity_poly.entity_id
_entity_poly.type
_entity_poly.pdbx_seq_one_letter_code
_entity_poly.pdbx_strand_id
1 'polypeptide(L)'
;MGSKYPRSMRGCLPLWTLMLEVALILIFFFFTSYDSTSKDHRTVGNEQGLLQDVTVMAALGLGFLTSSLWRYSWSSVAFNFCMLALGVQWAVLVDGFLDQLSLEKVVIRLSSIQRATMSALSVLISAGAILGKANLVQLLVMALIEVTAFSATRTLDKEVLHVCFDHLLGIHDTCGVHYTFGLPGLLGGIAYIVLMMQETSWIMTSVFHQMLISSGTLGLYMAMGLASGLLTGLLLNVRIWRASHVAKYFDDQAFWEFPHLAVGF
;
A
#
# COMPACT_ATOMS: atom_id res chain seq x y z
N MET A 1 37.37 -17.15 1.57
CA MET A 1 36.49 -17.84 0.59
C MET A 1 35.08 -17.87 1.16
N GLY A 2 34.20 -16.96 0.73
CA GLY A 2 32.79 -16.95 1.16
C GLY A 2 32.00 -18.04 0.45
N SER A 3 31.19 -18.80 1.18
CA SER A 3 30.31 -19.84 0.64
C SER A 3 29.58 -19.38 -0.63
N LYS A 4 29.69 -20.17 -1.71
CA LYS A 4 29.01 -19.96 -3.00
C LYS A 4 27.50 -20.24 -2.94
N TYR A 5 26.98 -20.72 -1.81
CA TYR A 5 25.56 -21.02 -1.64
C TYR A 5 24.84 -19.88 -0.90
N PRO A 6 23.63 -19.47 -1.35
CA PRO A 6 22.81 -18.54 -0.59
C PRO A 6 22.55 -19.10 0.82
N ARG A 7 22.64 -18.24 1.84
CA ARG A 7 22.34 -18.61 3.23
C ARG A 7 20.93 -19.21 3.28
N SER A 8 20.80 -20.40 3.87
CA SER A 8 19.50 -21.05 4.03
C SER A 8 18.52 -20.11 4.73
N MET A 9 17.46 -19.73 4.03
CA MET A 9 16.42 -18.83 4.54
C MET A 9 15.48 -19.54 5.54
N ARG A 10 15.56 -20.87 5.66
CA ARG A 10 14.65 -21.70 6.47
C ARG A 10 14.64 -21.38 7.96
N GLY A 11 15.75 -20.93 8.54
CA GLY A 11 15.82 -20.59 9.97
C GLY A 11 15.73 -19.10 10.25
N CYS A 12 16.32 -18.27 9.37
CA CYS A 12 16.46 -16.84 9.61
C CYS A 12 15.16 -16.09 9.31
N LEU A 13 14.52 -16.40 8.17
CA LEU A 13 13.33 -15.70 7.70
C LEU A 13 12.13 -15.80 8.66
N PRO A 14 11.73 -17.00 9.16
CA PRO A 14 10.66 -17.10 10.13
C PRO A 14 10.98 -16.41 11.46
N LEU A 15 12.25 -16.39 11.87
CA LEU A 15 12.67 -15.67 13.08
C LEU A 15 12.51 -14.16 12.91
N TRP A 16 12.95 -13.61 11.77
CA TRP A 16 12.79 -12.18 11.47
C TRP A 16 11.32 -11.77 11.36
N THR A 17 10.46 -12.58 10.74
CA THR A 17 9.03 -12.29 10.66
C THR A 17 8.36 -12.36 12.03
N LEU A 18 8.72 -13.33 12.88
CA LEU A 18 8.18 -13.40 14.24
C LEU A 18 8.63 -12.21 15.09
N MET A 19 9.90 -11.82 14.99
CA MET A 19 10.41 -10.64 15.70
C MET A 19 9.70 -9.36 15.26
N LEU A 20 9.45 -9.21 13.95
CA LEU A 20 8.69 -8.09 13.39
C LEU A 20 7.26 -8.06 13.93
N GLU A 21 6.56 -9.20 13.92
CA GLU A 21 5.18 -9.30 14.39
C GLU A 21 5.07 -9.00 15.89
N VAL A 22 5.97 -9.55 16.70
CA VAL A 22 6.01 -9.26 18.15
C VAL A 22 6.26 -7.78 18.40
N ALA A 23 7.16 -7.15 17.64
CA ALA A 23 7.40 -5.71 17.74
C ALA A 23 6.15 -4.90 17.37
N LEU A 24 5.44 -5.26 16.29
CA LEU A 24 4.19 -4.60 15.91
C LEU A 24 3.12 -4.76 16.99
N ILE A 25 2.93 -5.96 17.53
CA ILE A 25 1.96 -6.22 18.61
C ILE A 25 2.25 -5.32 19.82
N LEU A 26 3.52 -5.20 20.23
CA LEU A 26 3.90 -4.34 21.34
C LEU A 26 3.62 -2.86 21.03
N ILE A 27 3.96 -2.39 19.82
CA ILE A 27 3.68 -1.02 19.40
C ILE A 27 2.18 -0.75 19.40
N PHE A 28 1.36 -1.64 18.83
CA PHE A 28 -0.10 -1.51 18.84
C PHE A 28 -0.64 -1.46 20.26
N PHE A 29 -0.16 -2.34 21.15
CA PHE A 29 -0.60 -2.36 22.55
C PHE A 29 -0.34 -1.05 23.30
N PHE A 30 0.81 -0.42 23.08
CA PHE A 30 1.18 0.83 23.77
C PHE A 30 0.57 2.07 23.13
N PHE A 31 0.55 2.15 21.79
CA PHE A 31 0.28 3.38 21.06
C PHE A 31 -1.13 3.48 20.48
N THR A 32 -1.91 2.40 20.45
CA THR A 32 -3.25 2.41 19.84
C THR A 32 -4.36 2.29 20.87
N SER A 33 -5.47 2.98 20.61
CA SER A 33 -6.72 2.87 21.35
C SER A 33 -7.86 2.65 20.37
N TYR A 34 -8.83 1.83 20.75
CA TYR A 34 -10.05 1.67 19.95
C TYR A 34 -11.07 2.72 20.35
N ASP A 35 -11.73 3.29 19.35
CA ASP A 35 -12.87 4.16 19.59
C ASP A 35 -14.08 3.31 19.98
N SER A 36 -14.54 3.44 21.22
CA SER A 36 -15.74 2.74 21.71
C SER A 36 -17.03 3.55 21.50
N THR A 37 -16.96 4.69 20.80
CA THR A 37 -18.13 5.55 20.61
C THR A 37 -19.15 4.86 19.73
N SER A 38 -20.33 4.58 20.30
CA SER A 38 -21.48 3.98 19.63
C SER A 38 -21.86 4.80 18.39
N LYS A 39 -21.37 4.37 17.22
CA LYS A 39 -21.83 4.87 15.92
C LYS A 39 -23.16 4.20 15.58
N ASP A 40 -24.05 4.96 14.95
CA ASP A 40 -25.35 4.51 14.48
C ASP A 40 -25.23 3.25 13.59
N HIS A 41 -26.13 2.29 13.76
CA HIS A 41 -26.00 0.93 13.19
C HIS A 41 -25.96 0.93 11.65
N ARG A 42 -26.55 1.94 11.01
CA ARG A 42 -26.60 2.08 9.54
C ARG A 42 -25.28 2.56 8.95
N THR A 43 -24.59 3.49 9.60
CA THR A 43 -23.32 4.04 9.13
C THR A 43 -22.20 3.01 9.26
N VAL A 44 -22.23 2.19 10.32
CA VAL A 44 -21.28 1.08 10.53
C VAL A 44 -21.41 0.03 9.43
N GLY A 45 -22.63 -0.33 9.01
CA GLY A 45 -22.84 -1.34 7.96
C GLY A 45 -22.27 -0.92 6.59
N ASN A 46 -22.42 0.36 6.21
CA ASN A 46 -21.86 0.86 4.95
C ASN A 46 -20.32 0.96 4.99
N GLU A 47 -19.73 1.44 6.08
CA GLU A 47 -18.26 1.49 6.23
C GLU A 47 -17.66 0.06 6.23
N GLN A 48 -18.36 -0.93 6.81
CA GLN A 48 -17.95 -2.34 6.82
C GLN A 48 -18.01 -2.98 5.43
N GLY A 49 -19.09 -2.77 4.68
CA GLY A 49 -19.22 -3.28 3.31
C GLY A 49 -18.10 -2.76 2.41
N LEU A 50 -17.83 -1.45 2.47
CA LEU A 50 -16.76 -0.83 1.69
C LEU A 50 -15.37 -1.36 2.07
N LEU A 51 -15.08 -1.51 3.36
CA LEU A 51 -13.82 -2.11 3.81
C LEU A 51 -13.67 -3.55 3.32
N GLN A 52 -14.74 -4.34 3.39
CA GLN A 52 -14.74 -5.72 2.93
C GLN A 52 -14.46 -5.79 1.43
N ASP A 53 -15.13 -4.98 0.62
CA ASP A 53 -14.93 -4.94 -0.83
C ASP A 53 -13.48 -4.59 -1.20
N VAL A 54 -12.90 -3.57 -0.56
CA VAL A 54 -11.51 -3.16 -0.79
C VAL A 54 -10.54 -4.25 -0.35
N THR A 55 -10.78 -4.88 0.80
CA THR A 55 -9.91 -5.95 1.33
C THR A 55 -9.99 -7.20 0.46
N VAL A 56 -11.18 -7.56 -0.02
CA VAL A 56 -11.38 -8.69 -0.94
C VAL A 56 -10.70 -8.41 -2.29
N MET A 57 -10.80 -7.18 -2.80
CA MET A 57 -10.08 -6.77 -4.01
C MET A 57 -8.56 -6.83 -3.82
N ALA A 58 -8.04 -6.37 -2.69
CA ALA A 58 -6.60 -6.38 -2.40
C ALA A 58 -6.07 -7.81 -2.19
N ALA A 59 -6.79 -8.61 -1.40
CA ALA A 59 -6.39 -9.95 -1.03
C ALA A 59 -6.61 -10.93 -2.18
N LEU A 60 -7.87 -11.10 -2.62
CA LEU A 60 -8.24 -12.10 -3.62
C LEU A 60 -8.05 -11.55 -5.03
N GLY A 61 -8.47 -10.30 -5.29
CA GLY A 61 -8.32 -9.69 -6.61
C GLY A 61 -6.86 -9.67 -7.08
N LEU A 62 -6.01 -8.87 -6.41
CA LEU A 62 -4.59 -8.78 -6.79
C LEU A 62 -3.82 -10.09 -6.52
N GLY A 63 -4.14 -10.83 -5.46
CA GLY A 63 -3.46 -12.08 -5.13
C GLY A 63 -3.64 -13.17 -6.20
N PHE A 64 -4.86 -13.33 -6.73
CA PHE A 64 -5.10 -14.29 -7.82
C PHE A 64 -4.71 -13.75 -9.20
N LEU A 65 -4.77 -12.44 -9.44
CA LEU A 65 -4.26 -11.83 -10.69
C LEU A 65 -2.76 -12.09 -10.86
N THR A 66 -1.99 -11.89 -9.79
CA THR A 66 -0.54 -12.13 -9.77
C THR A 66 -0.20 -13.62 -9.86
N SER A 67 -1.13 -14.49 -9.46
CA SER A 67 -1.04 -15.95 -9.58
C SER A 67 -1.18 -16.51 -11.01
N SER A 68 -1.33 -15.67 -12.04
CA SER A 68 -1.39 -16.12 -13.45
C SER A 68 -0.10 -16.82 -13.93
N LEU A 69 0.97 -16.74 -13.15
CA LEU A 69 2.24 -17.45 -13.41
C LEU A 69 2.16 -18.90 -12.95
N TRP A 70 2.04 -19.82 -13.91
CA TRP A 70 1.84 -21.26 -13.68
C TRP A 70 2.80 -21.91 -12.66
N ARG A 71 4.07 -21.50 -12.64
CA ARG A 71 5.10 -22.06 -11.75
C ARG A 71 5.38 -21.24 -10.48
N TYR A 72 4.69 -20.11 -10.30
CA TYR A 72 4.92 -19.16 -9.19
C TYR A 72 3.63 -18.81 -8.42
N SER A 73 2.56 -19.57 -8.65
CA SER A 73 1.23 -19.30 -8.12
C SER A 73 1.20 -19.31 -6.58
N TRP A 74 1.89 -20.26 -5.94
CA TRP A 74 1.87 -20.42 -4.48
C TRP A 74 2.56 -19.26 -3.79
N SER A 75 3.76 -18.89 -4.25
CA SER A 75 4.51 -17.76 -3.70
C SER A 75 3.79 -16.45 -3.98
N SER A 76 3.20 -16.29 -5.17
CA SER A 76 2.46 -15.07 -5.52
C SER A 76 1.33 -14.78 -4.53
N VAL A 77 0.45 -15.75 -4.29
CA VAL A 77 -0.70 -15.58 -3.38
C VAL A 77 -0.21 -15.37 -1.94
N ALA A 78 0.74 -16.18 -1.48
CA ALA A 78 1.22 -16.10 -0.10
C ALA A 78 1.96 -14.78 0.19
N PHE A 79 2.82 -14.33 -0.72
CA PHE A 79 3.54 -13.08 -0.57
C PHE A 79 2.60 -11.88 -0.66
N ASN A 80 1.57 -11.95 -1.51
CA ASN A 80 0.50 -10.95 -1.58
C ASN A 80 -0.23 -10.80 -0.23
N PHE A 81 -0.65 -11.91 0.38
CA PHE A 81 -1.30 -11.85 1.70
C PHE A 81 -0.36 -11.35 2.80
N CYS A 82 0.91 -11.76 2.78
CA CYS A 82 1.89 -11.31 3.77
C CYS A 82 2.16 -9.80 3.66
N MET A 83 2.34 -9.28 2.44
CA MET A 83 2.49 -7.85 2.19
C MET A 83 1.23 -7.07 2.55
N LEU A 84 0.04 -7.59 2.27
CA LEU A 84 -1.22 -6.94 2.64
C LEU A 84 -1.36 -6.82 4.16
N ALA A 85 -1.12 -7.90 4.90
CA ALA A 85 -1.23 -7.92 6.35
C ALA A 85 -0.22 -6.94 6.99
N LEU A 86 1.05 -7.03 6.61
CA LEU A 86 2.10 -6.14 7.11
C LEU A 86 1.83 -4.68 6.70
N GLY A 87 1.45 -4.46 5.44
CA GLY A 87 1.19 -3.14 4.90
C GLY A 87 0.05 -2.43 5.61
N VAL A 88 -1.05 -3.13 5.91
CA VAL A 88 -2.18 -2.57 6.67
C VAL A 88 -1.76 -2.23 8.09
N GLN A 89 -1.12 -3.16 8.81
CA GLN A 89 -0.65 -2.93 10.18
C GLN A 89 0.29 -1.73 10.25
N TRP A 90 1.26 -1.67 9.34
CA TRP A 90 2.23 -0.58 9.28
C TRP A 90 1.59 0.75 8.87
N ALA A 91 0.67 0.75 7.89
CA ALA A 91 -0.01 1.95 7.44
C ALA A 91 -0.88 2.57 8.54
N VAL A 92 -1.59 1.77 9.35
CA VAL A 92 -2.36 2.28 10.50
C VAL A 92 -1.44 3.00 11.48
N LEU A 93 -0.27 2.44 11.76
CA LEU A 93 0.71 3.07 12.67
C LEU A 93 1.26 4.36 12.08
N VAL A 94 1.74 4.33 10.83
CA VAL A 94 2.35 5.49 10.17
C VAL A 94 1.34 6.61 10.00
N ASP A 95 0.14 6.33 9.50
CA ASP A 95 -0.94 7.33 9.38
C ASP A 95 -1.29 7.90 10.76
N GLY A 96 -1.35 7.07 11.80
CA GLY A 96 -1.60 7.50 13.17
C GLY A 96 -0.54 8.48 13.69
N PHE A 97 0.74 8.15 13.53
CA PHE A 97 1.85 9.01 13.97
C PHE A 97 2.00 10.29 13.14
N LEU A 98 1.65 10.25 11.84
CA LEU A 98 1.72 11.42 10.96
C LEU A 98 0.54 12.38 11.16
N ASP A 99 -0.68 11.87 11.32
CA ASP A 99 -1.86 12.71 11.55
C ASP A 99 -1.90 13.27 12.99
N GLN A 100 -1.32 12.58 13.98
CA GLN A 100 -1.21 13.02 15.38
C GLN A 100 0.26 13.18 15.77
N LEU A 101 0.86 14.33 15.42
CA LEU A 101 2.21 14.71 15.86
C LEU A 101 2.33 14.87 17.40
N SER A 102 1.20 14.92 18.11
CA SER A 102 1.13 14.85 19.57
C SER A 102 1.15 13.39 20.04
N LEU A 103 1.93 13.12 21.11
CA LEU A 103 2.20 11.83 21.78
C LEU A 103 0.96 11.13 22.41
N GLU A 104 -0.23 11.40 21.87
CA GLU A 104 -1.50 10.82 22.27
C GLU A 104 -1.73 9.48 21.56
N LYS A 105 -2.65 8.66 22.07
CA LYS A 105 -2.92 7.34 21.51
C LYS A 105 -3.62 7.45 20.16
N VAL A 106 -3.13 6.68 19.18
CA VAL A 106 -3.72 6.55 17.84
C VAL A 106 -5.09 5.89 17.95
N VAL A 107 -6.14 6.61 17.57
CA VAL A 107 -7.52 6.10 17.61
C VAL A 107 -7.83 5.29 16.34
N ILE A 108 -7.98 3.98 16.48
CA ILE A 108 -8.30 3.10 15.35
C ILE A 108 -9.80 3.15 15.05
N ARG A 109 -10.13 3.63 13.85
CA ARG A 109 -11.49 3.65 13.28
C ARG A 109 -11.55 2.82 12.00
N LEU A 110 -12.75 2.40 11.60
CA LEU A 110 -12.93 1.63 10.37
C LEU A 110 -12.45 2.38 9.12
N SER A 111 -12.65 3.70 9.08
CA SER A 111 -12.12 4.57 8.02
C SER A 111 -10.58 4.64 8.00
N SER A 112 -9.92 4.53 9.17
CA SER A 112 -8.46 4.44 9.26
C SER A 112 -7.96 3.11 8.69
N ILE A 113 -8.64 2.00 9.00
CA ILE A 113 -8.32 0.69 8.43
C ILE A 113 -8.53 0.70 6.91
N GLN A 114 -9.65 1.26 6.43
CA GLN A 114 -9.90 1.36 4.99
C GLN A 114 -8.80 2.16 4.28
N ARG A 115 -8.41 3.29 4.84
CA ARG A 115 -7.32 4.13 4.32
C ARG A 115 -5.95 3.41 4.36
N ALA A 116 -5.70 2.64 5.40
CA ALA A 116 -4.51 1.79 5.52
C ALA A 116 -4.51 0.68 4.45
N THR A 117 -5.64 0.02 4.22
CA THR A 117 -5.80 -0.98 3.15
C THR A 117 -5.57 -0.39 1.78
N MET A 118 -6.03 0.83 1.52
CA MET A 118 -5.74 1.57 0.29
C MET A 118 -4.24 1.86 0.11
N SER A 119 -3.52 2.10 1.21
CA SER A 119 -2.06 2.32 1.21
C SER A 119 -1.28 1.02 1.00
N ALA A 120 -1.75 -0.10 1.56
CA ALA A 120 -1.20 -1.41 1.28
C ALA A 120 -1.47 -1.86 -0.18
N LEU A 121 -2.61 -1.44 -0.74
CA LEU A 121 -2.98 -1.75 -2.12
C LEU A 121 -2.01 -1.15 -3.15
N SER A 122 -1.49 0.06 -2.92
CA SER A 122 -0.48 0.66 -3.80
C SER A 122 0.81 -0.17 -3.83
N VAL A 123 1.24 -0.69 -2.67
CA VAL A 123 2.39 -1.60 -2.57
C VAL A 123 2.15 -2.90 -3.33
N LEU A 124 0.94 -3.48 -3.23
CA LEU A 124 0.59 -4.71 -3.96
C LEU A 124 0.67 -4.50 -5.48
N ILE A 125 0.27 -3.32 -5.96
CA ILE A 125 0.42 -2.94 -7.37
C ILE A 125 1.90 -2.85 -7.76
N SER A 126 2.72 -2.16 -6.97
CA SER A 126 4.17 -2.05 -7.22
C SER A 126 4.85 -3.42 -7.18
N ALA A 127 4.49 -4.28 -6.23
CA ALA A 127 5.05 -5.62 -6.06
C ALA A 127 4.75 -6.52 -7.27
N GLY A 128 3.61 -6.31 -7.94
CA GLY A 128 3.27 -6.96 -9.21
C GLY A 128 4.33 -6.74 -10.30
N ALA A 129 5.02 -5.60 -10.32
CA ALA A 129 6.05 -5.29 -11.32
C ALA A 129 7.37 -6.07 -11.12
N ILE A 130 7.66 -6.50 -9.88
CA ILE A 130 8.89 -7.22 -9.52
C ILE A 130 8.64 -8.68 -9.10
N LEU A 131 7.40 -9.14 -9.28
CA LEU A 131 6.96 -10.49 -8.94
C LEU A 131 7.86 -11.56 -9.58
N GLY A 132 8.17 -12.62 -8.83
CA GLY A 132 9.00 -13.73 -9.30
C GLY A 132 10.51 -13.46 -9.39
N LYS A 133 10.94 -12.20 -9.28
CA LYS A 133 12.36 -11.79 -9.19
C LYS A 133 12.77 -11.43 -7.77
N ALA A 134 11.85 -10.83 -7.01
CA ALA A 134 12.08 -10.42 -5.63
C ALA A 134 11.85 -11.57 -4.64
N ASN A 135 12.63 -11.57 -3.56
CA ASN A 135 12.43 -12.47 -2.43
C ASN A 135 11.43 -11.87 -1.42
N LEU A 136 10.78 -12.70 -0.59
CA LEU A 136 9.82 -12.24 0.43
C LEU A 136 10.41 -11.13 1.31
N VAL A 137 11.65 -11.26 1.78
CA VAL A 137 12.26 -10.24 2.65
C VAL A 137 12.41 -8.90 1.91
N GLN A 138 12.74 -8.92 0.61
CA GLN A 138 12.79 -7.71 -0.22
C GLN A 138 11.40 -7.09 -0.39
N LEU A 139 10.38 -7.93 -0.59
CA LEU A 139 8.98 -7.50 -0.67
C LEU A 139 8.47 -6.88 0.64
N LEU A 140 8.88 -7.41 1.81
CA LEU A 140 8.51 -6.84 3.11
C LEU A 140 9.18 -5.48 3.34
N VAL A 141 10.46 -5.32 2.98
CA VAL A 141 11.14 -4.01 3.07
C VAL A 141 10.55 -2.99 2.12
N MET A 142 10.26 -3.40 0.89
CA MET A 142 9.56 -2.59 -0.09
C MET A 142 8.22 -2.10 0.50
N ALA A 143 7.44 -2.99 1.12
CA ALA A 143 6.18 -2.62 1.75
C ALA A 143 6.34 -1.56 2.85
N LEU A 144 7.33 -1.69 3.73
CA LEU A 144 7.57 -0.71 4.79
C LEU A 144 7.95 0.68 4.24
N ILE A 145 8.76 0.72 3.17
CA ILE A 145 9.23 1.97 2.56
C ILE A 145 8.13 2.62 1.72
N GLU A 146 7.43 1.86 0.89
CA GLU A 146 6.40 2.41 0.02
C GLU A 146 5.18 2.86 0.80
N VAL A 147 4.75 2.11 1.83
CA VAL A 147 3.66 2.57 2.73
C VAL A 147 4.05 3.88 3.42
N THR A 148 5.27 4.00 3.94
CA THR A 148 5.70 5.25 4.61
C THR A 148 5.76 6.42 3.65
N ALA A 149 6.30 6.22 2.44
CA ALA A 149 6.33 7.24 1.40
C ALA A 149 4.91 7.66 0.98
N PHE A 150 4.00 6.71 0.83
CA PHE A 150 2.62 6.98 0.45
C PHE A 150 1.84 7.72 1.54
N SER A 151 1.95 7.29 2.79
CA SER A 151 1.38 7.98 3.96
C SER A 151 1.93 9.40 4.10
N ALA A 152 3.26 9.59 3.99
CA ALA A 152 3.87 10.91 4.05
C ALA A 152 3.39 11.83 2.91
N THR A 153 3.32 11.31 1.68
CA THR A 153 2.82 12.07 0.53
C THR A 153 1.38 12.51 0.74
N ARG A 154 0.53 11.62 1.29
CA ARG A 154 -0.86 11.95 1.64
C ARG A 154 -0.94 13.05 2.69
N THR A 155 -0.13 12.99 3.75
CA THR A 155 -0.14 14.03 4.80
C THR A 155 0.34 15.37 4.24
N LEU A 156 1.39 15.38 3.41
CA LEU A 156 1.84 16.59 2.73
C LEU A 156 0.75 17.17 1.82
N ASP A 157 0.06 16.31 1.07
CA ASP A 157 -1.05 16.74 0.21
C ASP A 157 -2.19 17.33 1.03
N LYS A 158 -2.58 16.73 2.16
CA LYS A 158 -3.58 17.32 3.08
C LYS A 158 -3.18 18.71 3.54
N GLU A 159 -1.95 18.89 4.02
CA GLU A 159 -1.47 20.19 4.53
C GLU A 159 -1.40 21.25 3.42
N VAL A 160 -0.88 20.87 2.25
CA VAL A 160 -0.75 21.78 1.08
C VAL A 160 -2.12 22.12 0.49
N LEU A 161 -3.02 21.15 0.34
CA LEU A 161 -4.39 21.35 -0.12
C LEU A 161 -5.18 22.17 0.88
N HIS A 162 -5.13 21.87 2.17
CA HIS A 162 -5.91 22.57 3.20
C HIS A 162 -5.59 24.07 3.21
N VAL A 163 -4.31 24.45 3.10
CA VAL A 163 -3.89 25.86 2.99
C VAL A 163 -4.46 26.54 1.72
N CYS A 164 -4.73 25.79 0.66
CA CYS A 164 -5.28 26.31 -0.60
C CYS A 164 -6.83 26.27 -0.66
N PHE A 165 -7.46 25.29 0.02
CA PHE A 165 -8.89 24.96 -0.11
C PHE A 165 -9.79 25.70 0.89
N ASP A 166 -9.28 26.04 2.08
CA ASP A 166 -10.09 26.59 3.18
C ASP A 166 -10.67 27.98 2.86
N HIS A 167 -10.19 28.65 1.81
CA HIS A 167 -10.74 29.93 1.39
C HIS A 167 -11.88 29.84 0.35
N LEU A 168 -12.12 28.69 -0.33
CA LEU A 168 -12.96 28.75 -1.55
C LEU A 168 -14.01 27.66 -1.82
N LEU A 169 -13.93 26.41 -1.34
CA LEU A 169 -14.80 25.37 -1.94
C LEU A 169 -15.55 24.37 -1.06
N GLY A 170 -15.27 24.21 0.25
CA GLY A 170 -16.15 23.45 1.15
C GLY A 170 -16.53 22.02 0.71
N ILE A 171 -15.68 21.33 -0.06
CA ILE A 171 -15.90 19.94 -0.48
C ILE A 171 -15.10 19.00 0.43
N HIS A 172 -15.76 17.98 0.96
CA HIS A 172 -15.18 16.98 1.88
C HIS A 172 -14.94 15.66 1.12
N ASP A 173 -13.67 15.30 0.88
CA ASP A 173 -13.32 13.96 0.39
C ASP A 173 -13.09 13.02 1.59
N THR A 174 -14.14 12.27 1.95
CA THR A 174 -14.16 11.40 3.13
C THR A 174 -13.24 10.18 3.01
N CYS A 175 -12.87 9.78 1.78
CA CYS A 175 -12.23 8.49 1.52
C CYS A 175 -10.91 8.57 0.72
N GLY A 176 -10.55 9.73 0.15
CA GLY A 176 -9.28 9.92 -0.57
C GLY A 176 -9.11 9.02 -1.79
N VAL A 177 -10.23 8.58 -2.38
CA VAL A 177 -10.27 7.60 -3.48
C VAL A 177 -9.61 8.17 -4.74
N HIS A 178 -9.67 9.49 -4.92
CA HIS A 178 -9.11 10.20 -6.07
C HIS A 178 -7.58 10.09 -6.15
N TYR A 179 -6.90 10.03 -5.01
CA TYR A 179 -5.44 10.14 -4.88
C TYR A 179 -4.71 8.79 -4.77
N THR A 180 -5.45 7.69 -4.71
CA THR A 180 -4.93 6.37 -4.29
C THR A 180 -4.48 5.49 -5.45
N PHE A 181 -4.98 5.70 -6.67
CA PHE A 181 -4.72 4.82 -7.81
C PHE A 181 -3.94 5.57 -8.90
N GLY A 182 -2.78 5.08 -9.34
CA GLY A 182 -1.91 5.73 -10.33
C GLY A 182 -2.59 6.06 -11.68
N LEU A 183 -2.39 5.23 -12.72
CA LEU A 183 -2.95 5.49 -14.06
C LEU A 183 -4.51 5.48 -14.11
N PRO A 184 -5.23 4.65 -13.31
CA PRO A 184 -6.68 4.73 -13.18
C PRO A 184 -7.15 5.99 -12.44
N GLY A 185 -6.37 6.55 -11.52
CA GLY A 185 -6.66 7.85 -10.90
C GLY A 185 -6.23 9.02 -11.77
N LEU A 186 -5.26 8.86 -12.67
CA LEU A 186 -5.02 9.81 -13.78
C LEU A 186 -6.22 9.80 -14.74
N LEU A 187 -6.70 8.64 -15.17
CA LEU A 187 -7.89 8.53 -16.03
C LEU A 187 -9.15 9.01 -15.30
N GLY A 188 -9.30 8.67 -14.03
CA GLY A 188 -10.39 9.12 -13.16
C GLY A 188 -10.32 10.62 -12.86
N GLY A 189 -9.13 11.19 -12.71
CA GLY A 189 -8.89 12.61 -12.53
C GLY A 189 -9.14 13.40 -13.82
N ILE A 190 -8.69 12.89 -14.97
CA ILE A 190 -9.04 13.44 -16.28
C ILE A 190 -10.56 13.34 -16.51
N ALA A 191 -11.18 12.19 -16.22
CA ALA A 191 -12.62 12.00 -16.35
C ALA A 191 -13.40 12.92 -15.40
N TYR A 192 -12.93 13.13 -14.17
CA TYR A 192 -13.52 14.06 -13.21
C TYR A 192 -13.41 15.50 -13.68
N ILE A 193 -12.24 15.91 -14.18
CA ILE A 193 -12.02 17.22 -14.82
C ILE A 193 -13.03 17.40 -15.97
N VAL A 194 -13.21 16.41 -16.83
CA VAL A 194 -14.15 16.44 -17.97
C VAL A 194 -15.61 16.49 -17.50
N LEU A 195 -16.01 15.67 -16.52
CA LEU A 195 -17.37 15.67 -15.97
C LEU A 195 -17.71 17.00 -15.30
N MET A 196 -16.76 17.59 -14.57
CA MET A 196 -16.91 18.91 -13.95
C MET A 196 -17.00 20.04 -14.99
N MET A 197 -16.42 19.90 -16.19
CA MET A 197 -16.63 20.87 -17.27
C MET A 197 -18.04 20.80 -17.88
N GLN A 198 -18.72 19.67 -17.72
CA GLN A 198 -20.02 19.40 -18.36
C GLN A 198 -21.20 19.78 -17.45
N GLU A 199 -21.03 19.74 -16.13
CA GLU A 199 -22.03 20.17 -15.15
C GLU A 199 -21.96 21.70 -14.94
N THR A 200 -23.03 22.40 -15.29
CA THR A 200 -23.00 23.80 -15.77
C THR A 200 -23.20 24.87 -14.69
N SER A 201 -22.64 26.05 -14.98
CA SER A 201 -22.92 27.41 -14.45
C SER A 201 -22.30 27.80 -13.11
N TRP A 202 -21.58 28.94 -13.18
CA TRP A 202 -20.96 29.76 -12.13
C TRP A 202 -19.46 29.50 -11.84
N ILE A 203 -18.68 30.46 -12.36
CA ILE A 203 -17.27 30.84 -12.09
C ILE A 203 -16.21 29.93 -12.70
N MET A 204 -15.91 30.18 -13.99
CA MET A 204 -14.77 29.66 -14.77
C MET A 204 -13.43 29.72 -14.00
N THR A 205 -13.28 30.71 -13.11
CA THR A 205 -12.13 30.89 -12.23
C THR A 205 -12.01 29.79 -11.18
N SER A 206 -13.10 29.30 -10.59
CA SER A 206 -13.08 28.22 -9.58
C SER A 206 -12.71 26.88 -10.21
N VAL A 207 -13.27 26.58 -11.39
CA VAL A 207 -12.95 25.38 -12.17
C VAL A 207 -11.49 25.38 -12.61
N PHE A 208 -10.96 26.53 -13.06
CA PHE A 208 -9.55 26.64 -13.44
C PHE A 208 -8.59 26.44 -12.24
N HIS A 209 -8.92 26.97 -11.06
CA HIS A 209 -8.15 26.70 -9.84
C HIS A 209 -8.23 25.22 -9.44
N GLN A 210 -9.41 24.60 -9.51
CA GLN A 210 -9.58 23.18 -9.24
C GLN A 210 -8.74 22.32 -10.19
N MET A 211 -8.71 22.65 -11.48
CA MET A 211 -7.87 21.96 -12.48
C MET A 211 -6.37 22.13 -12.22
N LEU A 212 -5.94 23.34 -11.86
CA LEU A 212 -4.55 23.61 -11.50
C LEU A 212 -4.13 22.82 -10.25
N ILE A 213 -4.99 22.78 -9.24
CA ILE A 213 -4.75 22.02 -8.02
C ILE A 213 -4.70 20.52 -8.33
N SER A 214 -5.69 19.98 -9.03
CA SER A 214 -5.73 18.55 -9.40
C SER A 214 -4.52 18.14 -10.24
N SER A 215 -4.10 18.97 -11.20
CA SER A 215 -2.89 18.70 -12.00
C SER A 215 -1.60 18.83 -11.18
N GLY A 216 -1.52 19.81 -10.25
CA GLY A 216 -0.41 19.99 -9.34
C GLY A 216 -0.25 18.83 -8.36
N THR A 217 -1.36 18.39 -7.73
CA THR A 217 -1.42 17.21 -6.87
C THR A 217 -0.99 15.97 -7.65
N LEU A 218 -1.51 15.77 -8.87
CA LEU A 218 -1.09 14.63 -9.70
C LEU A 218 0.40 14.66 -10.04
N GLY A 219 0.95 15.84 -10.35
CA GLY A 219 2.38 16.03 -10.57
C GLY A 219 3.22 15.70 -9.33
N LEU A 220 2.77 16.13 -8.14
CA LEU A 220 3.41 15.79 -6.86
C LEU A 220 3.42 14.28 -6.64
N TYR A 221 2.28 13.59 -6.82
CA TYR A 221 2.19 12.13 -6.67
C TYR A 221 3.10 11.38 -7.66
N MET A 222 3.20 11.84 -8.91
CA MET A 222 4.15 11.26 -9.87
C MET A 222 5.60 11.46 -9.45
N ALA A 223 5.96 12.68 -9.00
CA ALA A 223 7.31 12.97 -8.54
C ALA A 223 7.69 12.13 -7.30
N MET A 224 6.80 12.07 -6.31
CA MET A 224 7.01 11.29 -5.09
C MET A 224 7.05 9.80 -5.37
N GLY A 225 6.19 9.28 -6.25
CA GLY A 225 6.19 7.88 -6.67
C GLY A 225 7.46 7.48 -7.43
N LEU A 226 7.97 8.34 -8.32
CA LEU A 226 9.24 8.09 -9.01
C LEU A 226 10.42 8.14 -8.04
N ALA A 227 10.45 9.12 -7.13
CA ALA A 227 11.51 9.26 -6.14
C ALA A 227 11.53 8.09 -5.16
N SER A 228 10.37 7.69 -4.62
CA SER A 228 10.25 6.56 -3.70
C SER A 228 10.57 5.24 -4.41
N GLY A 229 10.08 5.03 -5.63
CA GLY A 229 10.39 3.83 -6.43
C GLY A 229 11.89 3.70 -6.76
N LEU A 230 12.55 4.81 -7.11
CA LEU A 230 14.00 4.83 -7.36
C LEU A 230 14.78 4.53 -6.07
N LEU A 231 14.41 5.16 -4.95
CA LEU A 231 15.03 4.93 -3.64
C LEU A 231 14.87 3.48 -3.20
N THR A 232 13.66 2.94 -3.29
CA THR A 232 13.36 1.55 -2.96
C THR A 232 14.16 0.61 -3.86
N GLY A 233 14.19 0.85 -5.18
CA GLY A 233 14.96 0.05 -6.12
C GLY A 233 16.47 0.03 -5.81
N LEU A 234 17.05 1.18 -5.46
CA LEU A 234 18.46 1.27 -5.04
C LEU A 234 18.72 0.51 -3.75
N LEU A 235 17.83 0.62 -2.76
CA LEU A 235 17.96 -0.02 -1.46
C LEU A 235 17.82 -1.54 -1.56
N LEU A 236 16.90 -2.03 -2.40
CA LEU A 236 16.71 -3.45 -2.67
C LEU A 236 17.87 -4.08 -3.45
N ASN A 237 18.64 -3.27 -4.19
CA ASN A 237 19.83 -3.72 -4.92
C ASN A 237 21.07 -3.90 -4.01
N VAL A 238 20.98 -3.51 -2.74
CA VAL A 238 22.09 -3.69 -1.78
C VAL A 238 22.29 -5.19 -1.50
N ARG A 239 23.55 -5.66 -1.62
CA ARG A 239 23.97 -7.08 -1.49
C ARG A 239 23.64 -7.78 -0.16
N ILE A 240 23.09 -7.06 0.81
CA ILE A 240 22.62 -7.60 2.09
C ILE A 240 21.42 -8.54 1.88
N TRP A 241 20.58 -8.25 0.88
CA TRP A 241 19.33 -8.95 0.58
C TRP A 241 19.47 -9.69 -0.75
N ARG A 242 20.26 -10.78 -0.78
CA ARG A 242 20.47 -11.52 -2.05
C ARG A 242 19.13 -12.05 -2.59
N ALA A 243 18.74 -11.56 -3.76
CA ALA A 243 17.67 -12.14 -4.56
C ALA A 243 17.99 -13.60 -4.93
N SER A 244 16.95 -14.36 -5.28
CA SER A 244 17.11 -15.74 -5.73
C SER A 244 18.02 -15.79 -6.97
N HIS A 245 18.69 -16.92 -7.20
CA HIS A 245 19.52 -17.06 -8.38
C HIS A 245 18.63 -16.99 -9.63
N VAL A 246 19.07 -16.31 -10.69
CA VAL A 246 18.28 -16.06 -11.93
C VAL A 246 17.67 -17.33 -12.52
N ALA A 247 18.32 -18.48 -12.32
CA ALA A 247 17.86 -19.80 -12.76
C ALA A 247 16.58 -20.30 -12.05
N LYS A 248 16.15 -19.67 -10.95
CA LYS A 248 14.96 -20.02 -10.16
C LYS A 248 13.93 -18.88 -10.10
N TYR A 249 14.01 -17.91 -11.02
CA TYR A 249 12.96 -16.89 -11.13
C TYR A 249 11.66 -17.54 -11.56
N PHE A 250 10.56 -17.04 -11.01
CA PHE A 250 9.21 -17.54 -11.30
C PHE A 250 9.00 -19.04 -10.98
N ASP A 251 9.77 -19.56 -10.01
CA ASP A 251 9.70 -20.96 -9.61
C ASP A 251 9.47 -21.08 -8.09
N ASP A 252 8.29 -21.58 -7.72
CA ASP A 252 7.90 -21.85 -6.34
C ASP A 252 8.83 -22.85 -5.66
N GLN A 253 9.56 -23.69 -6.39
CA GLN A 253 10.54 -24.64 -5.81
C GLN A 253 11.68 -23.94 -5.07
N ALA A 254 11.84 -22.62 -5.24
CA ALA A 254 12.77 -21.83 -4.44
C ALA A 254 12.30 -21.64 -2.98
N PHE A 255 10.99 -21.67 -2.74
CA PHE A 255 10.38 -21.29 -1.46
C PHE A 255 9.53 -22.41 -0.83
N TRP A 256 8.93 -23.27 -1.64
CA TRP A 256 7.99 -24.31 -1.22
C TRP A 256 8.56 -25.71 -1.40
N GLU A 257 8.19 -26.62 -0.50
CA GLU A 257 8.45 -28.05 -0.67
C GLU A 257 7.37 -28.66 -1.56
N PHE A 258 7.77 -29.25 -2.68
CA PHE A 258 6.85 -29.95 -3.57
C PHE A 258 6.89 -31.45 -3.31
N PRO A 259 5.73 -32.13 -3.34
CA PRO A 259 5.71 -33.59 -3.32
C PRO A 259 6.46 -34.12 -4.56
N HIS A 260 7.27 -35.15 -4.35
CA HIS A 260 8.27 -35.69 -5.29
C HIS A 260 7.70 -36.18 -6.62
N LEU A 261 6.37 -36.20 -6.76
CA LEU A 261 5.61 -36.59 -7.95
C LEU A 261 5.49 -35.46 -9.00
N ALA A 262 5.91 -34.22 -8.68
CA ALA A 262 5.85 -33.08 -9.60
C ALA A 262 7.15 -32.83 -10.39
N VAL A 263 8.15 -33.72 -10.28
CA VAL A 263 9.49 -33.53 -10.89
C VAL A 263 9.54 -33.95 -12.38
N GLY A 264 8.46 -34.51 -12.92
CA GLY A 264 8.38 -34.85 -14.33
C GLY A 264 7.10 -34.33 -14.93
N PHE A 265 7.17 -33.16 -15.59
CA PHE A 265 6.54 -32.81 -16.88
C PHE A 265 7.04 -31.41 -17.31
#